data_AF-A0AAD2J0V0-F1
#
_entry.id   AF-A0AAD2J0V0-F1
#
_cell.length_a   1.000
_cell.length_b   1.000
_cell.length_c   1.000
_cell.angle_alpha   90.00
_cell.angle_beta   90.00
_cell.angle_gamma   90.00
#
_symmetry.space_group_name_H-M   'P 1'
#
loop_
_entity.id
_entity.type
_entity.pdbx_description
1 polymer ?
#
loop_
_entity_poly.entity_id
_entity_poly.type
_entity_poly.pdbx_seq_one_letter_code
_entity_poly.pdbx_strand_id
1 'polypeptide(L)'
;MGSVLPIAGFFFVGANETAAQILGVPQAQAPGLLFEVISAGQHLIPENHFLVAFGVLLVGMITGIDGSGFAGLPLTGTLSGALGPVVGVDPATLAAVGQMGAVWTGGGTLIAWSSLIAVAGFARVNVLSLVRALLVPVLLALFVSTICAVLIWS
;
A
#
# COMPACT_ATOMS: atom_id res chain seq x y z
N MET A 1 15.51 -6.44 18.89
CA MET A 1 16.71 -6.01 18.13
C MET A 1 17.32 -7.12 17.26
N GLY A 2 17.16 -8.42 17.58
CA GLY A 2 17.71 -9.50 16.74
C GLY A 2 17.17 -9.60 15.31
N SER A 3 15.90 -9.22 15.07
CA SER A 3 15.31 -9.20 13.71
C SER A 3 15.84 -8.07 12.83
N VAL A 4 16.46 -7.03 13.40
CA VAL A 4 16.96 -5.87 12.66
C VAL A 4 18.25 -6.22 11.92
N LEU A 5 19.09 -7.09 12.48
CA LEU A 5 20.36 -7.49 11.90
C LEU A 5 20.21 -8.17 10.52
N PRO A 6 19.33 -9.18 10.34
CA PRO A 6 19.09 -9.77 9.02
C PRO A 6 18.50 -8.78 8.01
N ILE A 7 17.58 -7.92 8.44
CA ILE A 7 16.94 -6.92 7.57
C ILE A 7 17.97 -5.89 7.11
N ALA A 8 18.76 -5.34 8.04
CA ALA A 8 19.83 -4.40 7.73
C ALA A 8 20.89 -5.06 6.84
N GLY A 9 21.28 -6.30 7.11
CA GLY A 9 22.20 -7.08 6.27
C GLY A 9 21.69 -7.23 4.84
N PHE A 10 20.40 -7.54 4.66
CA PHE A 10 19.75 -7.61 3.35
C PHE A 10 19.86 -6.27 2.59
N PHE A 11 19.52 -5.15 3.25
CA PHE A 11 19.60 -3.83 2.61
C PHE A 11 21.05 -3.40 2.31
N PHE A 12 21.98 -3.61 3.24
CA PHE A 12 23.37 -3.19 3.08
C PHE A 12 24.17 -4.04 2.08
N VAL A 13 23.93 -5.35 2.02
CA VAL A 13 24.56 -6.21 0.99
C VAL A 13 23.86 -6.03 -0.36
N GLY A 14 22.61 -5.57 -0.36
CA GLY A 14 21.82 -5.38 -1.57
C GLY A 14 22.04 -4.05 -2.31
N ALA A 15 22.59 -3.02 -1.64
CA ALA A 15 22.96 -1.75 -2.25
C ALA A 15 24.44 -1.72 -2.62
N ASN A 16 24.76 -1.40 -3.88
CA ASN A 16 26.12 -1.46 -4.44
C ASN A 16 27.16 -0.69 -3.60
N GLU A 17 26.77 0.48 -3.08
CA GLU A 17 27.63 1.40 -2.31
C GLU A 17 28.13 0.78 -1.00
N THR A 18 27.25 0.10 -0.27
CA THR A 18 27.58 -0.57 0.99
C THR A 18 28.08 -1.99 0.79
N ALA A 19 27.60 -2.68 -0.25
CA ALA A 19 28.00 -4.05 -0.57
C ALA A 19 29.49 -4.14 -0.92
N ALA A 20 30.05 -3.15 -1.63
CA ALA A 20 31.47 -3.10 -1.96
C ALA A 20 32.37 -3.16 -0.72
N GLN A 21 32.02 -2.37 0.30
CA GLN A 21 32.77 -2.30 1.55
C GLN A 21 32.63 -3.58 2.37
N ILE A 22 31.43 -4.17 2.40
CA ILE A 22 31.14 -5.39 3.17
C ILE A 22 31.80 -6.63 2.55
N LEU A 23 31.75 -6.75 1.22
CA LEU A 23 32.29 -7.89 0.47
C LEU A 23 33.79 -7.75 0.17
N GLY A 24 34.38 -6.56 0.40
CA GLY A 24 35.79 -6.30 0.13
C GLY A 24 36.15 -6.29 -1.36
N VAL A 25 35.19 -5.93 -2.22
CA VAL A 25 35.37 -5.88 -3.68
C VAL A 25 35.36 -4.44 -4.18
N PRO A 26 36.02 -4.12 -5.32
CA PRO A 26 35.88 -2.82 -5.95
C PRO A 26 34.40 -2.50 -6.23
N GLN A 27 33.99 -1.24 -6.07
CA GLN A 27 32.59 -0.83 -6.24
C GLN A 27 32.00 -1.18 -7.62
N ALA A 28 32.82 -1.16 -8.67
CA ALA A 28 32.44 -1.59 -10.01
C ALA A 28 32.09 -3.09 -10.13
N GLN A 29 32.47 -3.91 -9.16
CA GLN A 29 32.23 -5.35 -9.10
C GLN A 29 31.24 -5.74 -7.99
N ALA A 30 30.81 -4.77 -7.17
CA ALA A 30 29.83 -5.02 -6.13
C ALA A 30 28.44 -5.20 -6.74
N PRO A 31 27.67 -6.22 -6.34
CA PRO A 31 26.35 -6.46 -6.92
C PRO A 31 25.35 -5.43 -6.40
N GLY A 32 24.47 -4.95 -7.27
CA GLY A 32 23.39 -4.04 -6.93
C GLY A 32 22.08 -4.78 -6.74
N LEU A 33 22.07 -5.88 -5.98
CA LEU A 33 21.02 -6.90 -6.02
C LEU A 33 19.60 -6.34 -5.84
N LEU A 34 19.41 -5.33 -4.99
CA LEU A 34 18.09 -4.70 -4.83
C LEU A 34 17.64 -4.01 -6.12
N PHE A 35 18.54 -3.26 -6.74
CA PHE A 35 18.27 -2.60 -8.01
C PHE A 35 18.13 -3.60 -9.15
N GLU A 36 18.95 -4.65 -9.19
CA GLU A 36 18.89 -5.71 -10.20
C GLU A 36 17.57 -6.49 -10.12
N VAL A 37 17.09 -6.81 -8.91
CA VAL A 37 15.78 -7.46 -8.72
C VAL A 37 14.64 -6.55 -9.19
N ILE A 38 14.70 -5.26 -8.85
CA ILE A 38 13.72 -4.29 -9.35
C ILE A 38 13.77 -4.23 -10.87
N SER A 39 14.95 -4.09 -11.47
CA SER A 39 15.12 -3.99 -12.93
C SER A 39 14.69 -5.25 -13.66
N ALA A 40 15.01 -6.42 -13.11
CA ALA A 40 14.53 -7.70 -13.62
C ALA A 40 13.00 -7.81 -13.55
N GLY A 41 12.36 -7.20 -12.55
CA GLY A 41 10.90 -7.17 -12.40
C GLY A 41 10.20 -6.00 -13.11
N GLN A 42 10.91 -4.98 -13.60
CA GLN A 42 10.32 -3.75 -14.14
C GLN A 42 9.35 -4.02 -15.29
N HIS A 43 9.67 -4.97 -16.17
CA HIS A 43 8.81 -5.35 -17.29
C HIS A 43 7.50 -6.06 -16.86
N LEU A 44 7.43 -6.53 -15.60
CA LEU A 44 6.21 -7.10 -15.01
C LEU A 44 5.36 -6.01 -14.34
N ILE A 45 5.91 -4.81 -14.14
CA ILE A 45 5.17 -3.70 -13.54
C ILE A 45 4.16 -3.21 -14.61
N PRO A 46 2.86 -3.24 -14.31
CA PRO A 46 1.83 -2.82 -15.24
C PRO A 46 2.00 -1.32 -15.57
N GLU A 47 2.12 -0.97 -16.84
CA GLU A 47 2.04 0.43 -17.31
C GLU A 47 0.61 1.00 -17.24
N ASN A 48 -0.35 0.21 -16.76
CA ASN A 48 -1.76 0.61 -16.70
C ASN A 48 -2.06 1.38 -15.40
N HIS A 49 -2.40 2.66 -15.54
CA HIS A 49 -2.71 3.57 -14.44
C HIS A 49 -3.81 3.03 -13.52
N PHE A 50 -4.83 2.39 -14.09
CA PHE A 50 -5.92 1.78 -13.33
C PHE A 50 -5.44 0.58 -12.52
N LEU A 51 -4.59 -0.27 -13.10
CA LEU A 51 -4.15 -1.47 -12.41
C LEU A 51 -3.25 -1.12 -11.22
N VAL A 52 -2.40 -0.10 -11.35
CA VAL A 52 -1.62 0.43 -10.23
C VAL A 52 -2.52 1.08 -9.18
N ALA A 53 -3.47 1.92 -9.56
CA ALA A 53 -4.38 2.57 -8.61
C ALA A 53 -5.22 1.56 -7.82
N PHE A 54 -5.80 0.55 -8.49
CA PHE A 54 -6.52 -0.54 -7.83
C PHE A 54 -5.60 -1.43 -6.99
N GLY A 55 -4.36 -1.66 -7.42
CA GLY A 55 -3.35 -2.37 -6.63
C GLY A 55 -3.07 -1.65 -5.31
N VAL A 56 -2.83 -0.33 -5.36
CA VAL A 56 -2.58 0.49 -4.17
C VAL A 56 -3.83 0.57 -3.27
N LEU A 57 -5.04 0.65 -3.85
CA LEU A 57 -6.30 0.56 -3.11
C LEU A 57 -6.37 -0.76 -2.32
N LEU A 58 -6.14 -1.89 -2.98
CA LEU A 58 -6.21 -3.22 -2.36
C LEU A 58 -5.18 -3.38 -1.25
N VAL A 59 -3.95 -2.89 -1.45
CA VAL A 59 -2.94 -2.85 -0.39
C VAL A 59 -3.44 -2.04 0.80
N GLY A 60 -4.02 -0.88 0.57
CA GLY A 60 -4.68 -0.08 1.60
C GLY A 60 -5.76 -0.86 2.35
N MET A 61 -6.68 -1.50 1.64
CA MET A 61 -7.73 -2.32 2.23
C MET A 61 -7.17 -3.44 3.10
N ILE A 62 -6.16 -4.17 2.62
CA ILE A 62 -5.51 -5.26 3.37
C ILE A 62 -4.91 -4.73 4.67
N THR A 63 -4.20 -3.60 4.63
CA THR A 63 -3.65 -3.00 5.86
C THR A 63 -4.74 -2.53 6.83
N GLY A 64 -5.92 -2.15 6.33
CA GLY A 64 -7.07 -1.78 7.14
C GLY A 64 -7.72 -2.95 7.87
N ILE A 65 -7.44 -4.21 7.50
CA ILE A 65 -8.05 -5.39 8.16
C ILE A 65 -7.73 -5.45 9.65
N ASP A 66 -6.62 -4.86 10.09
CA ASP A 66 -6.25 -4.75 11.51
C ASP A 66 -7.19 -3.83 12.32
N GLY A 67 -8.21 -3.22 11.70
CA GLY A 67 -9.17 -2.36 12.38
C GLY A 67 -8.66 -0.93 12.61
N SER A 68 -7.58 -0.54 11.92
CA SER A 68 -7.05 0.82 11.91
C SER A 68 -7.09 1.41 10.50
N GLY A 69 -7.71 2.57 10.35
CA GLY A 69 -7.72 3.32 9.10
C GLY A 69 -6.36 3.93 8.71
N PHE A 70 -5.41 4.00 9.63
CA PHE A 70 -4.13 4.69 9.44
C PHE A 70 -2.93 3.75 9.31
N ALA A 71 -3.13 2.44 9.52
CA ALA A 71 -2.06 1.45 9.43
C ALA A 71 -1.40 1.39 8.03
N GLY A 72 -2.15 1.76 6.98
CA GLY A 72 -1.66 1.74 5.61
C GLY A 72 -0.76 2.90 5.20
N LEU A 73 -0.61 3.96 6.01
CA LEU A 73 0.11 5.19 5.61
C LEU A 73 1.53 4.94 5.11
N PRO A 74 2.40 4.22 5.85
CA PRO A 74 3.76 3.97 5.38
C PRO A 74 3.81 3.15 4.09
N LEU A 75 2.93 2.15 3.94
CA LEU A 75 2.96 1.23 2.82
C LEU A 75 2.37 1.85 1.55
N THR A 76 1.19 2.46 1.66
CA THR A 76 0.54 3.16 0.53
C THR A 76 1.37 4.36 0.08
N GLY A 77 2.00 5.10 1.00
CA GLY A 77 2.89 6.21 0.65
C GLY A 77 4.15 5.76 -0.07
N THR A 78 4.84 4.72 0.41
CA THR A 78 6.06 4.21 -0.24
C THR A 78 5.77 3.61 -1.62
N LEU A 79 4.68 2.82 -1.76
CA LEU A 79 4.27 2.28 -3.05
C LEU A 79 3.87 3.39 -4.04
N SER A 80 3.15 4.41 -3.58
CA SER A 80 2.73 5.52 -4.44
C SER A 80 3.92 6.35 -4.91
N GLY A 81 4.89 6.61 -4.04
CA GLY A 81 6.14 7.28 -4.41
C GLY A 81 6.97 6.50 -5.42
N ALA A 82 6.96 5.16 -5.33
CA ALA A 82 7.69 4.30 -6.26
C ALA A 82 6.98 4.11 -7.60
N LEU A 83 5.65 3.95 -7.60
CA LEU A 83 4.88 3.59 -8.79
C LEU A 83 4.33 4.80 -9.54
N GLY A 84 3.99 5.90 -8.85
CA GLY A 84 3.41 7.10 -9.48
C GLY A 84 4.21 7.61 -10.68
N PRO A 85 5.54 7.85 -10.55
CA PRO A 85 6.36 8.29 -11.67
C PRO A 85 6.46 7.29 -12.83
N VAL A 86 6.29 5.99 -12.56
CA VAL A 86 6.37 4.92 -13.56
C VAL A 86 5.11 4.90 -14.43
N VAL A 87 3.94 5.14 -13.82
CA VAL A 87 2.64 5.14 -14.52
C VAL A 87 2.09 6.54 -14.79
N GLY A 88 2.89 7.59 -14.62
CA GLY A 88 2.48 8.97 -14.88
C GLY A 88 1.39 9.53 -13.97
N VAL A 89 1.05 8.87 -12.85
CA VAL A 89 0.02 9.34 -11.91
C VAL A 89 0.69 10.08 -10.75
N ASP A 90 0.10 11.19 -10.31
CA ASP A 90 0.57 11.92 -9.13
C ASP A 90 0.68 10.99 -7.90
N PRO A 91 1.86 10.87 -7.26
CA PRO A 91 2.05 10.03 -6.09
C PRO A 91 1.12 10.37 -4.92
N ALA A 92 0.74 11.65 -4.74
CA ALA A 92 -0.19 12.01 -3.67
C ALA A 92 -1.60 11.47 -3.94
N THR A 93 -2.03 11.46 -5.19
CA THR A 93 -3.30 10.84 -5.64
C THR A 93 -3.31 9.34 -5.39
N LEU A 94 -2.26 8.61 -5.79
CA LEU A 94 -2.16 7.17 -5.50
C LEU A 94 -2.14 6.88 -3.99
N ALA A 95 -1.43 7.71 -3.21
CA ALA A 95 -1.38 7.55 -1.77
C ALA A 95 -2.76 7.80 -1.15
N ALA A 96 -3.51 8.79 -1.65
CA ALA A 96 -4.87 9.05 -1.22
C ALA A 96 -5.80 7.88 -1.55
N VAL A 97 -5.70 7.28 -2.73
CA VAL A 97 -6.47 6.06 -3.11
C VAL A 97 -6.19 4.92 -2.13
N GLY A 98 -4.92 4.63 -1.84
CA GLY A 98 -4.54 3.62 -0.87
C GLY A 98 -5.05 3.92 0.55
N GLN A 99 -4.95 5.18 0.98
CA GLN A 99 -5.48 5.60 2.28
C GLN A 99 -6.99 5.45 2.39
N MET A 100 -7.74 5.79 1.33
CA MET A 100 -9.18 5.55 1.31
C MET A 100 -9.50 4.07 1.48
N GLY A 101 -8.72 3.16 0.88
CA GLY A 101 -8.84 1.72 1.11
C GLY A 101 -8.65 1.32 2.59
N ALA A 102 -7.62 1.85 3.26
CA ALA A 102 -7.37 1.57 4.67
C ALA A 102 -8.47 2.13 5.57
N VAL A 103 -8.86 3.40 5.39
CA VAL A 103 -9.88 4.08 6.18
C VAL A 103 -11.26 3.44 5.99
N TRP A 104 -11.65 3.10 4.76
CA TRP A 104 -12.95 2.48 4.50
C TRP A 104 -12.93 0.96 4.66
N THR A 105 -11.83 0.39 5.13
CA THR A 105 -11.81 -1.01 5.61
C THR A 105 -11.72 -1.02 7.13
N GLY A 106 -10.63 -0.50 7.67
CA GLY A 106 -10.30 -0.50 9.10
C GLY A 106 -10.70 0.75 9.88
N GLY A 107 -11.03 1.85 9.21
CA GLY A 107 -11.39 3.11 9.87
C GLY A 107 -12.85 3.22 10.30
N GLY A 108 -13.70 2.21 10.03
CA GLY A 108 -15.04 2.16 10.62
C GLY A 108 -16.19 1.70 9.71
N THR A 109 -15.96 0.80 8.75
CA THR A 109 -17.00 0.45 7.74
C THR A 109 -17.10 -1.04 7.46
N LEU A 110 -16.01 -1.71 7.05
CA LEU A 110 -16.06 -3.13 6.65
C LEU A 110 -15.61 -4.09 7.76
N ILE A 111 -14.77 -3.62 8.67
CA ILE A 111 -14.20 -4.44 9.73
C ILE A 111 -14.98 -4.28 11.03
N ALA A 112 -15.55 -5.37 11.54
CA ALA A 112 -16.41 -5.32 12.73
C ALA A 112 -15.65 -4.93 14.02
N TRP A 113 -14.37 -5.26 14.12
CA TRP A 113 -13.49 -4.91 15.25
C TRP A 113 -12.79 -3.55 15.09
N SER A 114 -13.21 -2.73 14.13
CA SER A 114 -12.78 -1.33 14.01
C SER A 114 -13.60 -0.40 14.90
N SER A 115 -13.41 0.91 14.76
CA SER A 115 -14.27 1.96 15.31
C SER A 115 -15.77 1.77 15.00
N LEU A 116 -16.13 0.94 14.00
CA LEU A 116 -17.51 0.56 13.69
C LEU A 116 -18.23 -0.07 14.89
N ILE A 117 -17.52 -0.78 15.78
CA ILE A 117 -18.14 -1.39 16.97
C ILE A 117 -18.71 -0.34 17.92
N ALA A 118 -18.06 0.82 18.04
CA ALA A 118 -18.55 1.93 18.86
C ALA A 118 -19.81 2.55 18.25
N VAL A 119 -19.84 2.71 16.93
CA VAL A 119 -21.02 3.21 16.19
C VAL A 119 -22.20 2.24 16.32
N ALA A 120 -21.96 0.95 16.16
CA ALA A 120 -22.98 -0.09 16.33
C ALA A 120 -23.55 -0.10 17.76
N GLY A 121 -22.68 0.06 18.77
CA GLY A 121 -23.08 0.18 20.18
C GLY A 121 -23.99 1.39 20.43
N PHE A 122 -23.64 2.55 19.88
CA PHE A 122 -24.46 3.77 19.97
C PHE A 122 -25.81 3.61 19.26
N ALA A 123 -25.81 3.07 18.05
CA ALA A 123 -27.01 2.84 17.25
C ALA A 123 -27.86 1.66 17.74
N ARG A 124 -27.39 0.88 18.72
CA ARG A 124 -28.03 -0.32 19.27
C ARG A 124 -28.39 -1.37 18.19
N VAL A 125 -27.52 -1.52 17.20
CA VAL A 125 -27.67 -2.53 16.14
C VAL A 125 -26.55 -3.55 16.19
N ASN A 126 -26.79 -4.74 15.64
CA ASN A 126 -25.75 -5.74 15.51
C ASN A 126 -24.67 -5.28 14.51
N VAL A 127 -23.40 -5.24 14.94
CA VAL A 127 -22.27 -4.79 14.11
C VAL A 127 -22.12 -5.58 12.81
N LEU A 128 -22.38 -6.89 12.82
CA LEU A 128 -22.28 -7.72 11.61
C LEU A 128 -23.39 -7.39 10.61
N SER A 129 -24.58 -7.02 11.07
CA SER A 129 -25.64 -6.53 10.20
C SER A 129 -25.25 -5.21 9.55
N LEU A 130 -24.58 -4.32 10.30
CA LEU A 130 -24.09 -3.04 9.80
C LEU A 130 -23.00 -3.24 8.73
N VAL A 131 -22.01 -4.11 8.98
CA VAL A 131 -20.99 -4.47 7.98
C VAL A 131 -21.62 -4.96 6.69
N ARG A 132 -22.61 -5.88 6.77
CA ARG A 132 -23.29 -6.41 5.58
C ARG A 132 -24.03 -5.33 4.79
N ALA A 133 -24.67 -4.39 5.48
CA ALA A 133 -25.35 -3.27 4.85
C ALA A 133 -24.37 -2.28 4.20
N LEU A 134 -23.18 -2.11 4.78
CA LEU A 134 -22.15 -1.20 4.28
C LEU A 134 -21.28 -1.80 3.16
N LEU A 135 -21.23 -3.12 3.04
CA LEU A 135 -20.32 -3.80 2.10
C LEU A 135 -20.46 -3.32 0.66
N VAL A 136 -21.68 -3.35 0.12
CA VAL A 136 -21.95 -2.93 -1.27
C VAL A 136 -21.68 -1.45 -1.50
N PRO A 137 -22.24 -0.50 -0.70
CA PRO A 137 -22.00 0.93 -0.96
C PRO A 137 -20.54 1.32 -0.78
N VAL A 138 -19.81 0.72 0.16
CA VAL A 138 -18.38 0.99 0.37
C VAL A 138 -17.55 0.52 -0.82
N LEU A 139 -17.74 -0.73 -1.27
CA LEU A 139 -16.98 -1.26 -2.40
C LEU A 139 -17.27 -0.49 -3.69
N LEU A 140 -18.52 -0.11 -3.92
CA LEU A 140 -18.89 0.73 -5.06
C LEU A 140 -18.26 2.13 -4.98
N ALA A 141 -18.31 2.77 -3.80
CA ALA A 141 -17.72 4.08 -3.61
C ALA A 141 -16.20 4.06 -3.82
N LEU A 142 -15.50 3.05 -3.28
CA LEU A 142 -14.06 2.88 -3.49
C LEU A 142 -13.70 2.59 -4.95
N PHE A 143 -14.51 1.79 -5.64
CA PHE A 143 -14.32 1.49 -7.06
C PHE A 143 -14.48 2.76 -7.92
N VAL A 144 -15.60 3.47 -7.73
CA VAL A 144 -15.89 4.71 -8.47
C VAL A 144 -14.89 5.81 -8.13
N SER A 145 -14.53 6.00 -6.86
CA SER A 145 -13.56 7.01 -6.46
C SER A 145 -12.18 6.74 -7.04
N THR A 146 -11.76 5.47 -7.13
CA THR A 146 -10.49 5.09 -7.75
C THR A 146 -10.49 5.38 -9.25
N ILE A 147 -11.59 5.10 -9.94
CA ILE A 147 -11.75 5.47 -11.35
C ILE A 147 -11.66 6.99 -11.53
N CYS A 148 -12.40 7.76 -10.72
CA CYS A 148 -12.35 9.22 -10.77
C CYS A 148 -10.95 9.75 -10.44
N ALA A 149 -10.25 9.14 -9.48
CA ALA A 149 -8.91 9.52 -9.09
C ALA A 149 -7.94 9.42 -10.28
N VAL A 150 -7.99 8.29 -11.00
CA VAL A 150 -7.20 8.13 -12.22
C VAL A 150 -7.66 9.13 -13.29
N LEU A 151 -8.94 9.23 -13.60
CA LEU A 151 -9.41 10.10 -14.71
C LEU A 151 -9.13 11.60 -14.53
N ILE A 152 -9.08 12.10 -13.29
CA ILE A 152 -8.92 13.53 -13.00
C ILE A 152 -7.45 13.90 -12.74
N TRP A 153 -6.65 12.97 -12.20
CA TRP A 153 -5.28 13.23 -11.71
C TRP A 153 -4.21 12.28 -12.29
N SER A 154 -4.50 11.55 -13.36
CA SER A 154 -3.50 10.88 -14.21
C SER A 154 -3.03 11.75 -15.37
#